data_AF-A0AAW8D666-F1
#
_entry.id   AF-A0AAW8D666-F1
#
_cell.length_a   1.000
_cell.length_b   1.000
_cell.length_c   1.000
_cell.angle_alpha   90.00
_cell.angle_beta   90.00
_cell.angle_gamma   90.00
#
_symmetry.space_group_name_H-M   'P 1'
#
loop_
_entity.id
_entity.type
_entity.pdbx_description
1 polymer ?
#
loop_
_entity_poly.entity_id
_entity_poly.type
_entity_poly.pdbx_seq_one_letter_code
_entity_poly.pdbx_strand_id
1 'polypeptide(L)' 'MTEEQEMPDESSSAMAIGWRRKAPEGDHHARGIAHELEIELRRRAGAPFANYDTLDMRPLETGAARPPFVAA' A
#
# COMPACT_ATOMS: atom_id res chain seq x y z
N MET A 1 -23.59 12.51 -9.54
CA MET A 1 -22.17 12.43 -9.95
C MET A 1 -21.48 13.49 -9.15
N THR A 2 -20.91 13.12 -7.99
CA THR A 2 -20.29 14.09 -7.11
C THR A 2 -19.06 14.61 -7.83
N GLU A 3 -18.99 15.92 -8.06
CA GLU A 3 -17.76 16.60 -8.46
C GLU A 3 -16.77 16.47 -7.31
N GLU A 4 -16.08 15.33 -7.29
CA GLU A 4 -14.93 15.10 -6.42
C GLU A 4 -13.83 15.97 -6.97
N GLN A 5 -13.59 17.12 -6.32
CA GLN A 5 -12.42 17.93 -6.58
C GLN A 5 -11.21 17.04 -6.37
N GLU A 6 -10.66 16.49 -7.46
CA GLU A 6 -9.49 15.64 -7.43
C GLU A 6 -8.33 16.49 -6.92
N MET A 7 -8.01 16.30 -5.63
CA MET A 7 -6.91 16.98 -5.00
C MET A 7 -5.60 16.64 -5.76
N PRO A 8 -4.66 17.61 -5.87
CA PRO A 8 -3.43 17.44 -6.63
C PRO A 8 -2.60 16.22 -6.20
N ASP A 9 -1.88 15.62 -7.14
CA ASP A 9 -1.08 14.41 -6.91
C ASP A 9 -0.04 14.59 -5.79
N GLU A 10 0.56 15.77 -5.66
CA GLU A 10 1.50 16.08 -4.58
C GLU A 10 0.85 15.99 -3.20
N SER A 11 -0.37 16.53 -3.06
CA SER A 11 -1.14 16.46 -1.83
C SER A 11 -1.63 15.04 -1.53
N SER A 12 -2.08 14.30 -2.55
CA SER A 12 -2.42 12.88 -2.44
C SER A 12 -1.24 12.04 -1.97
N SER A 13 -0.04 12.30 -2.52
CA SER A 13 1.20 11.60 -2.16
C SER A 13 1.61 11.91 -0.72
N ALA A 14 1.59 13.18 -0.32
CA ALA A 14 1.91 13.60 1.04
C ALA A 14 0.96 12.97 2.07
N MET A 15 -0.34 12.89 1.77
CA MET A 15 -1.31 12.24 2.65
C MET A 15 -1.14 10.73 2.71
N ALA A 16 -0.88 10.05 1.59
CA ALA A 16 -0.61 8.62 1.56
C ALA A 16 0.58 8.26 2.47
N ILE A 17 1.67 9.03 2.37
CA ILE A 17 2.86 8.88 3.22
C ILE A 17 2.51 9.13 4.70
N GLY A 18 1.74 10.18 4.99
CA GLY A 18 1.28 10.50 6.34
C GLY A 18 0.48 9.36 6.98
N TRP A 19 -0.46 8.79 6.23
CA TRP A 19 -1.25 7.65 6.69
C TRP A 19 -0.43 6.36 6.81
N ARG A 20 0.56 6.13 5.93
CA ARG A 20 1.48 5.01 6.09
C ARG A 20 2.32 5.06 7.34
N ARG A 21 2.75 6.24 7.75
CA ARG A 21 3.48 6.42 9.01
C ARG A 21 2.60 6.15 10.25
N LYS A 22 1.30 6.43 10.17
CA LYS A 22 0.33 6.17 11.26
C LYS A 22 -0.18 4.73 11.31
N ALA A 23 -0.21 4.03 10.19
CA ALA A 23 -0.67 2.64 10.14
C ALA A 23 -0.02 1.68 11.18
N PRO A 24 1.29 1.73 11.46
CA PRO A 24 1.90 0.91 12.51
C PRO A 24 1.51 1.30 13.94
N GLU A 25 0.91 2.48 14.15
CA GLU A 25 0.44 2.95 15.47
C GLU A 25 -0.88 2.27 15.90
N GLY A 26 -1.46 1.43 15.02
CA GLY A 26 -2.67 0.65 15.32
C GLY A 26 -3.97 1.24 14.77
N ASP A 27 -3.90 2.33 14.01
CA ASP A 27 -5.06 2.86 13.30
C ASP A 27 -5.44 1.94 12.12
N HIS A 28 -6.55 1.22 12.28
CA HIS A 28 -7.07 0.29 11.29
C HIS A 28 -7.42 0.97 9.96
N HIS A 29 -7.90 2.22 10.00
CA HIS A 29 -8.29 2.98 8.81
C HIS A 29 -7.10 3.59 8.11
N ALA A 30 -6.02 3.92 8.82
CA ALA A 30 -4.82 4.50 8.22
C ALA A 30 -4.27 3.67 7.06
N ARG A 31 -4.30 2.34 7.16
CA ARG A 31 -3.88 1.45 6.07
C ARG A 31 -4.80 1.54 4.85
N GLY A 32 -6.11 1.58 5.06
CA GLY A 32 -7.10 1.70 3.98
C GLY A 32 -7.01 3.05 3.28
N ILE A 33 -6.93 4.14 4.04
CA ILE A 33 -6.86 5.50 3.50
C ILE A 33 -5.56 5.70 2.70
N ALA A 34 -4.42 5.21 3.22
CA ALA A 34 -3.18 5.21 2.46
C ALA A 34 -3.33 4.44 1.13
N HIS A 35 -3.97 3.27 1.17
CA HIS A 35 -4.12 2.42 0.00
C HIS A 35 -4.97 3.05 -1.10
N GLU A 36 -6.10 3.65 -0.77
CA GLU A 36 -6.98 4.32 -1.75
C GLU A 36 -6.27 5.50 -2.41
N LEU A 37 -5.54 6.32 -1.64
CA LEU A 37 -4.73 7.41 -2.19
C LEU A 37 -3.62 6.89 -3.12
N GLU A 38 -2.95 5.80 -2.73
CA GLU A 38 -1.95 5.13 -3.56
C GLU A 38 -2.57 4.54 -4.85
N ILE A 39 -3.81 4.03 -4.80
CA ILE A 39 -4.53 3.53 -5.99
C ILE A 39 -4.81 4.69 -6.95
N GLU A 40 -5.32 5.81 -6.46
CA GLU A 40 -5.69 6.92 -7.32
C GLU A 40 -4.46 7.56 -7.97
N LEU A 41 -3.37 7.72 -7.22
CA LEU A 41 -2.08 8.14 -7.78
C LEU A 41 -1.58 7.20 -8.87
N ARG A 42 -1.74 5.88 -8.68
CA ARG A 42 -1.38 4.87 -9.70
C ARG A 42 -2.25 5.00 -10.94
N ARG A 43 -3.56 5.17 -10.76
CA ARG A 43 -4.53 5.35 -11.85
C ARG A 43 -4.18 6.57 -12.70
N ARG A 44 -3.85 7.70 -12.08
CA ARG A 44 -3.48 8.96 -12.77
C ARG A 44 -2.13 8.90 -13.47
N ALA A 45 -1.13 8.31 -12.81
CA ALA A 45 0.21 8.20 -13.38
C ALA A 45 0.32 7.16 -14.52
N GLY A 46 -0.69 6.30 -14.70
CA GLY A 46 -0.70 5.24 -15.72
C GLY A 46 0.35 4.14 -15.51
N ALA A 47 0.95 4.06 -14.32
CA ALA A 47 2.12 3.23 -14.05
C ALA A 47 1.81 2.02 -13.14
N PRO A 48 2.20 0.79 -13.52
CA PRO A 48 2.26 -0.33 -12.59
C PRO A 48 3.54 -0.23 -11.75
N PHE A 49 3.41 0.19 -10.48
CA PHE A 49 4.51 0.26 -9.52
C PHE A 49 4.74 -1.06 -8.78
N ALA A 50 4.62 -2.20 -9.46
CA ALA A 50 5.20 -3.41 -8.91
C ALA A 50 6.72 -3.25 -9.06
N ASN A 51 7.38 -2.74 -8.03
CA ASN A 51 8.84 -2.75 -7.99
C ASN A 51 9.27 -4.20 -7.77
N TYR A 52 9.31 -4.96 -8.86
CA TYR A 52 9.68 -6.38 -8.88
C TYR A 52 11.07 -6.65 -8.28
N ASP A 53 11.92 -5.62 -8.16
CA ASP A 53 13.20 -5.67 -7.47
C ASP A 53 13.05 -5.87 -5.94
N THR A 54 11.95 -5.38 -5.37
CA THR A 54 11.63 -5.51 -3.93
C THR A 54 10.73 -6.69 -3.60
N LEU A 55 10.14 -7.34 -4.61
CA LEU A 55 9.37 -8.56 -4.39
C LEU A 55 10.34 -9.73 -4.24
N ASP A 56 10.13 -10.52 -3.18
CA ASP A 56 10.82 -11.80 -3.04
C ASP A 56 10.27 -12.78 -4.09
N MET A 57 10.95 -12.87 -5.22
CA MET A 57 10.60 -13.76 -6.33
C MET A 57 11.24 -15.15 -6.19
N ARG A 58 11.78 -15.50 -5.01
CA ARG A 58 12.35 -16.84 -4.80
C ARG A 58 11.28 -17.91 -5.03
N PRO A 59 11.63 -19.06 -5.63
CA PRO A 59 10.69 -20.15 -5.83
C PRO A 59 9.99 -20.53 -4.52
N LEU A 60 8.67 -20.70 -4.54
CA LEU A 60 7.87 -21.07 -3.37
C LEU A 60 8.38 -22.36 -2.70
N GLU A 61 8.97 -23.25 -3.49
CA GLU A 61 9.68 -24.47 -3.08
C GLU A 61 10.75 -24.21 -1.98
N THR A 62 11.35 -23.01 -1.97
CA THR A 62 12.39 -22.60 -0.99
C THR A 62 11.80 -21.89 0.23
N GLY A 63 10.55 -21.41 0.16
CA GLY A 63 9.87 -20.63 1.20
C GLY A 63 9.01 -21.44 2.18
N ALA A 64 8.93 -22.76 2.01
CA ALA A 64 8.12 -23.64 2.86
C ALA A 64 8.67 -23.86 4.28
N ALA A 65 9.71 -23.13 4.70
CA ALA A 65 10.13 -23.06 6.09
C ALA A 65 9.39 -21.95 6.85
N ARG A 66 8.06 -21.87 6.72
CA ARG A 66 7.24 -21.16 7.72
C ARG A 66 7.15 -22.09 8.93
N PRO A 67 7.65 -21.71 10.12
CA PRO A 67 7.38 -22.50 11.31
C PRO A 67 5.86 -22.58 11.49
N PRO A 68 5.32 -23.71 11.97
CA PRO A 68 3.89 -23.82 12.24
C PRO A 68 3.47 -22.68 13.17
N PHE A 69 2.37 -22.01 12.82
CA PHE A 69 1.74 -21.03 13.69
C PHE A 69 1.25 -21.77 14.93
N VAL A 70 1.96 -21.64 16.05
CA VAL A 70 1.53 -22.15 17.35
C VAL A 70 0.61 -21.09 17.96
N ALA A 71 -0.69 -21.33 17.91
CA ALA A 71 -1.63 -20.61 18.75
C ALA A 71 -1.46 -21.12 20.19
N ALA A 72 -1.09 -20.23 21.11
CA ALA A 72 -1.06 -20.46 22.54
C ALA A 72 -2.46 -20.27 23.15
#